data_AF-A0A0C2BJV4-F1
#
_entry.id   AF-A0A0C2BJV4-F1
#
_cell.length_a   1.000
_cell.length_b   1.000
_cell.length_c   1.000
_cell.angle_alpha   90.00
_cell.angle_beta   90.00
_cell.angle_gamma   90.00
#
_symmetry.space_group_name_H-M   'P 1'
#
loop_
_entity.id
_entity.type
_entity.pdbx_description
1 polymer ?
#
loop_
_entity_poly.entity_id
_entity_poly.type
_entity_poly.pdbx_seq_one_letter_code
_entity_poly.pdbx_strand_id
1 'polypeptide(L)'
;MTTLSALASLPQEWQLWINQNLARACTPGSMAEVMTRDGRFDQHLARAAIEEARRARFPNLPRLQSLPEVDTSANTIVTPDRTVQVLLTLKSPRIVLLGNVLSDEECDALVAYSEQRMLRSPVVSDAEGKNEINAYRTSRGAMLQRGESELVERIEARLAALTRWPAERGEGLQVLRYESGNEYRPHFDWFNPDLPGPRKHMERGGQRVATIVMYLSEVEQGGATSFPNIGLQVQPKKGSAVFFANTDVYGNPDQQTLHAGEPVVAGRKMIATKWLRAQTYI
;
A
#
# COMPACT_ATOMS: atom_id res chain seq x y z
N MET A 1 5.39 -40.79 5.23
CA MET A 1 5.88 -40.45 3.87
C MET A 1 6.30 -38.99 3.89
N THR A 2 7.59 -38.71 3.80
CA THR A 2 8.11 -37.35 3.69
C THR A 2 7.70 -36.79 2.33
N THR A 3 6.91 -35.72 2.33
CA THR A 3 6.59 -34.97 1.11
C THR A 3 7.88 -34.41 0.51
N LEU A 4 8.12 -34.68 -0.77
CA LEU A 4 9.22 -34.06 -1.52
C LEU A 4 9.06 -32.53 -1.48
N SER A 5 10.18 -31.82 -1.32
CA SER A 5 10.18 -30.35 -1.34
C SER A 5 9.81 -29.81 -2.73
N ALA A 6 9.41 -28.54 -2.82
CA ALA A 6 8.96 -27.95 -4.07
C ALA A 6 10.07 -27.99 -5.13
N LEU A 7 11.31 -27.68 -4.75
CA LEU A 7 12.47 -27.79 -5.65
C LEU A 7 12.77 -29.24 -6.03
N ALA A 8 12.72 -30.17 -5.07
CA ALA A 8 12.99 -31.59 -5.32
C ALA A 8 11.92 -32.26 -6.20
N SER A 9 10.72 -31.67 -6.28
CA SER A 9 9.63 -32.15 -7.15
C SER A 9 9.80 -31.77 -8.62
N LEU A 10 10.73 -30.86 -8.95
CA LEU A 10 11.02 -30.48 -10.33
C LEU A 10 12.03 -31.43 -11.00
N PRO A 11 12.01 -31.58 -12.34
CA PRO A 11 13.07 -32.26 -13.06
C PRO A 11 14.45 -31.63 -12.79
N GLN A 12 15.51 -32.44 -12.79
CA GLN A 12 16.87 -32.00 -12.44
C GLN A 12 17.37 -30.82 -13.30
N GLU A 13 17.02 -30.81 -14.58
CA GLU A 13 17.33 -29.70 -15.51
C GLU A 13 16.77 -28.35 -15.01
N TRP A 14 15.59 -28.35 -14.39
CA TRP A 14 14.94 -27.15 -13.87
C TRP A 14 15.49 -26.74 -12.51
N GLN A 15 15.88 -27.70 -11.67
CA GLN A 15 16.60 -27.41 -10.44
C GLN A 15 17.94 -26.71 -10.74
N LEU A 16 18.68 -27.19 -11.74
CA LEU A 16 19.92 -26.57 -12.21
C LEU A 16 19.66 -25.19 -12.82
N TRP A 17 18.64 -25.07 -13.67
CA TRP A 17 18.26 -23.82 -14.30
C TRP A 17 17.91 -22.74 -13.27
N ILE A 18 17.14 -23.07 -12.23
CA ILE A 18 16.79 -22.13 -11.14
C ILE A 18 18.07 -21.64 -10.46
N ASN A 19 18.97 -22.56 -10.06
CA ASN A 19 20.21 -22.21 -9.37
C ASN A 19 21.14 -21.34 -10.22
N GLN A 20 21.24 -21.61 -11.52
CA GLN A 20 22.05 -20.82 -12.45
C GLN A 20 21.48 -19.42 -12.67
N ASN A 21 20.17 -19.26 -12.79
CA ASN A 21 19.56 -17.94 -13.00
C ASN A 21 19.57 -17.08 -11.73
N LEU A 22 19.42 -17.70 -10.55
CA LEU A 22 19.72 -17.02 -9.28
C LEU A 22 21.18 -16.57 -9.21
N ALA A 23 22.13 -17.30 -9.81
CA ALA A 23 23.54 -16.90 -9.89
C ALA A 23 23.77 -15.66 -10.74
N ARG A 24 22.92 -15.47 -11.75
CA ARG A 24 22.95 -14.34 -12.67
C ARG A 24 22.12 -13.16 -12.16
N ALA A 25 21.67 -13.20 -10.90
CA ALA A 25 20.81 -12.19 -10.30
C ALA A 25 19.48 -11.96 -11.05
N CYS A 26 18.98 -12.99 -11.77
CA CYS A 26 17.64 -12.94 -12.33
C CYS A 26 16.59 -12.83 -11.22
N THR A 27 15.55 -12.03 -11.45
CA THR A 27 14.49 -11.85 -10.44
C THR A 27 13.63 -13.10 -10.31
N PRO A 28 13.16 -13.46 -9.10
CA PRO A 28 12.24 -14.60 -8.93
C PRO A 28 10.96 -14.49 -9.79
N GLY A 29 10.44 -13.26 -9.99
CA GLY A 29 9.28 -13.01 -10.84
C GLY A 29 9.51 -13.37 -12.30
N SER A 30 10.59 -12.85 -12.91
CA SER A 30 10.93 -13.17 -14.31
C SER A 30 11.25 -14.67 -14.49
N MET A 31 11.84 -15.30 -13.48
CA MET A 31 12.09 -16.75 -13.51
C MET A 31 10.79 -17.56 -13.46
N ALA A 32 9.84 -17.16 -12.61
CA ALA A 32 8.54 -17.82 -12.51
C ALA A 32 7.75 -17.70 -13.83
N GLU A 33 7.78 -16.53 -14.48
CA GLU A 33 7.15 -16.32 -15.80
C GLU A 33 7.70 -17.31 -16.85
N VAL A 34 9.02 -17.52 -16.90
CA VAL A 34 9.64 -18.48 -17.82
C VAL A 34 9.22 -19.92 -17.51
N MET A 35 9.15 -20.28 -16.22
CA MET A 35 8.75 -21.63 -15.81
C MET A 35 7.29 -21.93 -16.15
N THR A 36 6.40 -20.94 -16.09
CA THR A 36 4.96 -21.14 -16.33
C THR A 36 4.54 -20.86 -17.78
N ARG A 37 5.41 -20.27 -18.61
CA ARG A 37 5.06 -19.72 -19.94
C ARG A 37 4.30 -20.69 -20.84
N ASP A 38 4.74 -21.95 -20.87
CA ASP A 38 4.19 -22.97 -21.77
C ASP A 38 3.23 -23.92 -21.04
N GLY A 39 2.72 -23.51 -19.86
CA GLY A 39 1.85 -24.34 -19.00
C GLY A 39 2.55 -25.54 -18.35
N ARG A 40 3.88 -25.62 -18.50
CA ARG A 40 4.69 -26.77 -18.06
C ARG A 40 4.72 -26.96 -16.54
N PHE A 41 4.65 -25.86 -15.79
CA PHE A 41 4.60 -25.87 -14.33
C PHE A 41 3.49 -24.96 -13.82
N ASP A 42 2.88 -25.38 -12.71
CA ASP A 42 1.96 -24.55 -11.95
C ASP A 42 2.68 -23.33 -11.33
N GLN A 43 1.97 -22.20 -11.23
CA GLN A 43 2.54 -20.94 -10.73
C GLN A 43 2.92 -21.01 -9.26
N HIS A 44 2.14 -21.71 -8.43
CA HIS A 44 2.44 -21.90 -7.02
C HIS A 44 3.69 -22.77 -6.86
N LEU A 45 3.76 -23.88 -7.61
CA LEU A 45 4.93 -24.75 -7.62
C LEU A 45 6.20 -24.02 -8.07
N ALA A 46 6.15 -23.28 -9.17
CA ALA A 46 7.30 -22.53 -9.69
C ALA A 46 7.82 -21.51 -8.68
N ARG A 47 6.93 -20.71 -8.08
CA ARG A 47 7.29 -19.73 -7.04
C ARG A 47 7.87 -20.40 -5.80
N ALA A 48 7.29 -21.51 -5.35
CA ALA A 48 7.77 -22.25 -4.18
C ALA A 48 9.17 -22.82 -4.40
N ALA A 49 9.44 -23.43 -5.56
CA ALA A 49 10.74 -24.00 -5.89
C ALA A 49 11.84 -22.94 -6.05
N ILE A 50 11.53 -21.79 -6.68
CA ILE A 50 12.47 -20.67 -6.80
C ILE A 50 12.82 -20.12 -5.42
N GLU A 51 11.83 -19.91 -4.55
CA GLU A 51 12.05 -19.39 -3.20
C GLU A 51 12.85 -20.39 -2.33
N GLU A 52 12.59 -21.69 -2.46
CA GLU A 52 13.38 -22.73 -1.79
C GLU A 52 14.85 -22.69 -2.21
N ALA A 53 15.14 -22.67 -3.52
CA ALA A 53 16.51 -22.58 -4.03
C ALA A 53 17.21 -21.28 -3.62
N ARG A 54 16.46 -20.17 -3.63
CA ARG A 54 16.95 -18.85 -3.23
C ARG A 54 17.35 -18.83 -1.76
N ARG A 55 16.55 -19.43 -0.87
CA ARG A 55 16.88 -19.57 0.56
C ARG A 55 18.07 -20.47 0.82
N ALA A 56 18.17 -21.60 0.12
CA ALA A 56 19.32 -22.50 0.26
C ALA A 56 20.63 -21.81 -0.13
N ARG A 57 20.59 -20.99 -1.18
CA ARG A 57 21.76 -20.25 -1.67
C ARG A 57 22.16 -19.10 -0.76
N PHE A 58 21.19 -18.43 -0.17
CA PHE A 58 21.44 -17.30 0.70
C PHE A 58 20.70 -17.54 2.03
N PRO A 59 21.29 -18.35 2.93
CA PRO A 59 20.63 -18.78 4.18
C PRO A 59 20.31 -17.62 5.13
N ASN A 60 20.96 -16.47 4.93
CA ASN A 60 20.71 -15.22 5.65
C ASN A 60 19.80 -14.24 4.88
N LEU A 61 19.13 -14.67 3.80
CA LEU A 61 18.18 -13.80 3.12
C LEU A 61 17.02 -13.44 4.06
N PRO A 62 16.61 -12.18 4.06
CA PRO A 62 15.38 -11.80 4.73
C PRO A 62 14.21 -12.63 4.19
N ARG A 63 13.40 -13.16 5.10
CA ARG A 63 12.19 -13.91 4.75
C ARG A 63 11.23 -12.98 4.00
N LEU A 64 10.73 -13.41 2.84
CA LEU A 64 9.64 -12.70 2.16
C LEU A 64 8.48 -12.53 3.14
N GLN A 65 8.02 -11.28 3.30
CA GLN A 65 6.87 -10.99 4.12
C GLN A 65 5.60 -11.21 3.30
N SER A 66 4.55 -11.68 3.98
CA SER A 66 3.20 -11.51 3.43
C SER A 66 2.92 -10.01 3.48
N LEU A 67 2.57 -9.42 2.33
CA LEU A 67 2.32 -7.99 2.17
C LEU A 67 0.98 -7.80 1.46
N PRO A 68 0.33 -6.64 1.65
CA PRO A 68 -0.86 -6.29 0.88
C PRO A 68 -0.61 -6.40 -0.63
N GLU A 69 -1.53 -7.03 -1.34
CA GLU A 69 -1.46 -7.27 -2.77
C GLU A 69 -2.72 -6.84 -3.50
N VAL A 70 -2.60 -5.80 -4.33
CA VAL A 70 -3.57 -5.48 -5.40
C VAL A 70 -3.22 -6.34 -6.62
N ASP A 71 -4.16 -7.18 -7.05
CA ASP A 71 -4.01 -8.04 -8.22
C ASP A 71 -4.17 -7.22 -9.51
N THR A 72 -3.06 -6.97 -10.21
CA THR A 72 -3.03 -6.20 -11.45
C THR A 72 -2.94 -7.09 -12.69
N SER A 73 -3.31 -8.38 -12.59
CA SER A 73 -3.32 -9.29 -13.75
C SER A 73 -4.48 -9.03 -14.72
N ALA A 74 -5.52 -8.33 -14.26
CA ALA A 74 -6.65 -7.86 -15.05
C ALA A 74 -6.84 -6.34 -14.93
N ASN A 75 -7.57 -5.76 -15.88
CA ASN A 75 -7.90 -4.32 -15.86
C ASN A 75 -9.01 -3.97 -14.86
N THR A 76 -9.65 -4.98 -14.24
CA THR A 76 -10.67 -4.82 -13.23
C THR A 76 -10.50 -5.84 -12.10
N ILE A 77 -10.93 -5.46 -10.91
CA ILE A 77 -10.91 -6.28 -9.69
C ILE A 77 -12.33 -6.29 -9.11
N VAL A 78 -12.91 -7.48 -8.95
CA VAL A 78 -14.21 -7.64 -8.31
C VAL A 78 -14.01 -7.68 -6.80
N THR A 79 -14.64 -6.74 -6.10
CA THR A 79 -14.71 -6.67 -4.64
C THR A 79 -16.13 -7.04 -4.19
N PRO A 80 -16.42 -7.23 -2.88
CA PRO A 80 -17.71 -7.74 -2.42
C PRO A 80 -18.94 -6.97 -2.92
N ASP A 81 -18.80 -5.68 -3.19
CA ASP A 81 -19.90 -4.79 -3.55
C ASP A 81 -19.62 -3.91 -4.77
N ARG A 82 -18.44 -4.03 -5.41
CA ARG A 82 -18.09 -3.16 -6.54
C ARG A 82 -17.00 -3.74 -7.45
N THR A 83 -17.01 -3.32 -8.71
CA THR A 83 -15.91 -3.59 -9.66
C THR A 83 -14.99 -2.39 -9.73
N VAL A 84 -13.76 -2.57 -9.26
CA VAL A 84 -12.69 -1.56 -9.26
C VAL A 84 -11.89 -1.66 -10.55
N GLN A 85 -11.43 -0.55 -11.10
CA GLN A 85 -10.61 -0.49 -12.31
C GLN A 85 -9.14 -0.33 -11.95
N VAL A 86 -8.25 -1.03 -12.64
CA VAL A 86 -6.80 -0.79 -12.58
C VAL A 86 -6.44 0.18 -13.70
N LEU A 87 -6.09 1.41 -13.34
CA LEU A 87 -5.82 2.48 -14.30
C LEU A 87 -4.34 2.64 -14.62
N LEU A 88 -3.47 2.37 -13.64
CA LEU A 88 -2.02 2.39 -13.80
C LEU A 88 -1.38 1.42 -12.82
N THR A 89 -0.32 0.74 -13.27
CA THR A 89 0.54 -0.08 -12.41
C THR A 89 2.00 0.29 -12.64
N LEU A 90 2.67 0.73 -11.57
CA LEU A 90 4.13 0.79 -11.49
C LEU A 90 4.60 -0.40 -10.66
N LYS A 91 5.47 -1.25 -11.23
CA LYS A 91 5.93 -2.48 -10.57
C LYS A 91 6.99 -2.23 -9.50
N SER A 92 7.84 -1.22 -9.67
CA SER A 92 8.92 -0.87 -8.74
C SER A 92 9.18 0.64 -8.80
N PRO A 93 8.96 1.40 -7.70
CA PRO A 93 8.23 0.96 -6.50
C PRO A 93 6.80 0.54 -6.85
N ARG A 94 6.18 -0.27 -5.98
CA ARG A 94 4.85 -0.78 -6.26
C ARG A 94 3.79 0.27 -5.99
N ILE A 95 3.22 0.81 -7.05
CA ILE A 95 2.17 1.84 -7.02
C ILE A 95 1.05 1.45 -7.99
N VAL A 96 -0.20 1.53 -7.56
CA VAL A 96 -1.37 1.22 -8.40
C VAL A 96 -2.38 2.34 -8.28
N LEU A 97 -2.77 2.92 -9.42
CA LEU A 97 -3.91 3.84 -9.50
C LEU A 97 -5.17 3.03 -9.79
N LEU A 98 -6.17 3.23 -8.95
CA LEU A 98 -7.42 2.49 -8.99
C LEU A 98 -8.58 3.44 -9.25
N GLY A 99 -9.33 3.17 -10.31
CA GLY A 99 -10.55 3.89 -10.66
C GLY A 99 -11.75 3.22 -10.03
N ASN A 100 -12.80 4.01 -9.74
CA ASN A 100 -14.03 3.49 -9.18
C ASN A 100 -13.69 2.63 -7.96
N VAL A 101 -13.14 3.19 -6.87
CA VAL A 101 -12.90 2.55 -5.54
C VAL A 101 -13.99 2.92 -4.53
N LEU A 102 -14.55 4.12 -4.64
CA LEU A 102 -15.73 4.59 -3.92
C LEU A 102 -16.76 5.10 -4.92
N SER A 103 -18.06 5.03 -4.58
CA SER A 103 -19.08 5.76 -5.32
C SER A 103 -19.05 7.25 -4.97
N ASP A 104 -19.74 8.09 -5.76
CA ASP A 104 -19.85 9.51 -5.45
C ASP A 104 -20.61 9.75 -4.13
N GLU A 105 -21.64 8.95 -3.88
CA GLU A 105 -22.44 8.99 -2.65
C GLU A 105 -21.63 8.59 -1.43
N GLU A 106 -20.78 7.56 -1.54
CA GLU A 106 -19.88 7.17 -0.45
C GLU A 106 -18.84 8.25 -0.15
N CYS A 107 -18.30 8.90 -1.18
CA CYS A 107 -17.40 10.03 -1.02
C CYS A 107 -18.09 11.17 -0.27
N ASP A 108 -19.28 11.58 -0.72
CA ASP A 108 -20.03 12.68 -0.12
C ASP A 108 -20.46 12.36 1.32
N ALA A 109 -20.88 11.12 1.59
CA ALA A 109 -21.24 10.66 2.92
C ALA A 109 -20.03 10.67 3.88
N LEU A 110 -18.84 10.20 3.44
CA LEU A 110 -17.62 10.29 4.25
C LEU A 110 -17.22 11.73 4.54
N VAL A 111 -17.30 12.61 3.53
CA VAL A 111 -17.02 14.04 3.70
C VAL A 111 -17.97 14.63 4.75
N ALA A 112 -19.27 14.48 4.57
CA ALA A 112 -20.28 15.01 5.49
C ALA A 112 -20.11 14.48 6.92
N TYR A 113 -19.87 13.18 7.07
CA TYR A 113 -19.64 12.54 8.38
C TYR A 113 -18.42 13.12 9.11
N SER A 114 -17.36 13.43 8.35
CA SER A 114 -16.09 13.89 8.90
C SER A 114 -16.03 15.39 9.19
N GLU A 115 -16.76 16.24 8.44
CA GLU A 115 -16.63 17.71 8.50
C GLU A 115 -16.89 18.27 9.91
N GLN A 116 -17.84 17.71 10.65
CA GLN A 116 -18.19 18.16 12.01
C GLN A 116 -17.10 17.85 13.05
N ARG A 117 -16.08 17.05 12.70
CA ARG A 117 -15.06 16.51 13.63
C ARG A 117 -13.64 16.95 13.27
N MET A 118 -13.50 17.82 12.29
CA MET A 118 -12.21 18.21 11.72
C MET A 118 -11.37 19.05 12.70
N LEU A 119 -10.22 18.53 13.11
CA LEU A 119 -9.20 19.26 13.88
C LEU A 119 -7.95 19.47 13.03
N ARG A 120 -6.98 20.28 13.47
CA ARG A 120 -5.68 20.38 12.77
C ARG A 120 -4.99 19.01 12.77
N SER A 121 -4.52 18.57 11.61
CA SER A 121 -3.89 17.25 11.47
C SER A 121 -2.50 17.21 12.11
N PRO A 122 -2.21 16.22 12.97
CA PRO A 122 -0.88 16.08 13.56
C PRO A 122 0.11 15.35 12.63
N VAL A 123 1.39 15.40 13.02
CA VAL A 123 2.49 14.54 12.57
C VAL A 123 3.07 13.79 13.77
N VAL A 124 3.73 12.65 13.55
CA VAL A 124 4.41 11.90 14.62
C VAL A 124 5.78 12.52 14.89
N SER A 125 6.03 12.89 16.14
CA SER A 125 7.30 13.43 16.62
C SER A 125 8.38 12.36 16.70
N ASP A 126 9.56 12.63 16.12
CA ASP A 126 10.69 11.70 16.07
C ASP A 126 11.24 11.37 17.47
N ALA A 127 11.25 12.34 18.38
CA ALA A 127 11.83 12.20 19.71
C ALA A 127 10.91 11.41 20.66
N GLU A 128 9.65 11.83 20.78
CA GLU A 128 8.75 11.30 21.81
C GLU A 128 7.72 10.31 21.26
N GLY A 129 7.45 10.33 19.96
CA GLY A 129 6.38 9.58 19.31
C GLY A 129 5.00 10.21 19.51
N LYS A 130 4.91 11.44 20.00
CA LYS A 130 3.63 12.13 20.21
C LYS A 130 3.10 12.70 18.90
N ASN A 131 1.78 12.83 18.83
CA ASN A 131 1.11 13.58 17.78
C ASN A 131 1.26 15.08 18.03
N GLU A 132 1.87 15.80 17.10
CA GLU A 132 2.15 17.23 17.22
C GLU A 132 1.63 18.02 16.01
N ILE A 133 1.12 19.23 16.24
CA ILE A 133 0.73 20.14 15.15
C ILE A 133 1.99 20.81 14.62
N ASN A 134 2.23 20.69 13.32
CA ASN A 134 3.42 21.24 12.68
C ASN A 134 3.08 21.95 11.35
N ALA A 135 3.88 22.94 10.97
CA ALA A 135 3.78 23.65 9.69
C ALA A 135 4.08 22.76 8.47
N TYR A 136 4.77 21.61 8.63
CA TYR A 136 4.98 20.64 7.53
C TYR A 136 3.67 20.06 6.96
N ARG A 137 2.57 20.10 7.73
CA ARG A 137 1.24 19.61 7.35
C ARG A 137 0.17 20.63 7.70
N THR A 138 -0.46 21.24 6.70
CA THR A 138 -1.41 22.35 6.93
C THR A 138 -2.89 21.93 6.82
N SER A 139 -3.17 20.64 6.62
CA SER A 139 -4.53 20.09 6.56
C SER A 139 -5.31 20.13 7.87
N ARG A 140 -6.63 20.02 7.78
CA ARG A 140 -7.50 19.58 8.87
C ARG A 140 -7.93 18.14 8.63
N GLY A 141 -8.18 17.37 9.68
CA GLY A 141 -8.58 15.98 9.54
C GLY A 141 -9.43 15.47 10.69
N ALA A 142 -10.13 14.37 10.43
CA ALA A 142 -10.83 13.56 11.41
C ALA A 142 -10.28 12.12 11.32
N MET A 143 -10.06 11.50 12.48
CA MET A 143 -9.73 10.08 12.56
C MET A 143 -11.00 9.32 12.88
N LEU A 144 -11.39 8.39 12.01
CA LEU A 144 -12.51 7.49 12.22
C LEU A 144 -11.98 6.15 12.71
N GLN A 145 -12.64 5.55 13.69
CA GLN A 145 -12.33 4.21 14.16
C GLN A 145 -12.69 3.16 13.09
N ARG A 146 -12.03 2.00 13.16
CA ARG A 146 -12.38 0.84 12.33
C ARG A 146 -13.82 0.41 12.66
N GLY A 147 -14.64 0.21 11.63
CA GLY A 147 -16.06 -0.16 11.81
C GLY A 147 -16.90 0.88 12.56
N GLU A 148 -16.50 2.16 12.60
CA GLU A 148 -17.23 3.20 13.35
C GLU A 148 -18.67 3.43 12.85
N SER A 149 -18.92 3.12 11.57
CA SER A 149 -20.26 3.12 10.98
C SER A 149 -20.34 2.06 9.89
N GLU A 150 -21.56 1.68 9.48
CA GLU A 150 -21.79 0.74 8.38
C GLU A 150 -21.12 1.17 7.06
N LEU A 151 -21.05 2.49 6.81
CA LEU A 151 -20.34 3.05 5.66
C LEU A 151 -18.83 2.76 5.75
N VAL A 152 -18.24 3.03 6.91
CA VAL A 152 -16.80 2.80 7.14
C VAL A 152 -16.48 1.31 7.05
N GLU A 153 -17.27 0.46 7.69
CA GLU A 153 -17.09 -0.99 7.67
C GLU A 153 -17.17 -1.56 6.25
N ARG A 154 -18.16 -1.14 5.46
CA ARG A 154 -18.29 -1.55 4.05
C ARG A 154 -17.08 -1.16 3.22
N ILE A 155 -16.60 0.08 3.37
CA ILE A 155 -15.40 0.56 2.67
C ILE A 155 -14.18 -0.26 3.11
N GLU A 156 -14.00 -0.50 4.41
CA GLU A 156 -12.86 -1.27 4.93
C GLU A 156 -12.87 -2.73 4.44
N ALA A 157 -14.04 -3.37 4.39
CA ALA A 157 -14.20 -4.71 3.81
C ALA A 157 -13.83 -4.74 2.32
N ARG A 158 -14.22 -3.71 1.56
CA ARG A 158 -13.83 -3.54 0.16
C ARG A 158 -12.31 -3.41 0.00
N LEU A 159 -11.67 -2.55 0.80
CA LEU A 159 -10.22 -2.35 0.77
C LEU A 159 -9.46 -3.62 1.17
N ALA A 160 -9.99 -4.38 2.14
CA ALA A 160 -9.42 -5.65 2.56
C ALA A 160 -9.44 -6.70 1.43
N ALA A 161 -10.57 -6.83 0.73
CA ALA A 161 -10.67 -7.70 -0.44
C ALA A 161 -9.76 -7.25 -1.59
N LEU A 162 -9.76 -5.95 -1.89
CA LEU A 162 -8.95 -5.33 -2.94
C LEU A 162 -7.44 -5.53 -2.74
N THR A 163 -6.98 -5.51 -1.49
CA THR A 163 -5.55 -5.64 -1.14
C THR A 163 -5.18 -7.02 -0.60
N ARG A 164 -6.12 -7.97 -0.55
CA ARG A 164 -5.95 -9.29 0.09
C ARG A 164 -5.32 -9.18 1.49
N TRP A 165 -5.73 -8.17 2.24
CA TRP A 165 -5.16 -7.85 3.55
C TRP A 165 -6.27 -7.69 4.58
N PRO A 166 -6.21 -8.36 5.74
CA PRO A 166 -7.30 -8.29 6.73
C PRO A 166 -7.56 -6.86 7.23
N ALA A 167 -8.83 -6.50 7.42
CA ALA A 167 -9.23 -5.16 7.87
C ALA A 167 -8.66 -4.82 9.26
N GLU A 168 -8.44 -5.84 10.10
CA GLU A 168 -7.85 -5.75 11.44
C GLU A 168 -6.38 -5.33 11.39
N ARG A 169 -5.72 -5.53 10.24
CA ARG A 169 -4.38 -5.02 9.97
C ARG A 169 -4.42 -3.63 9.32
N GLY A 170 -5.54 -2.94 9.37
CA GLY A 170 -5.67 -1.55 8.98
C GLY A 170 -5.85 -0.64 10.19
N GLU A 171 -5.20 0.52 10.18
CA GLU A 171 -5.58 1.64 11.06
C GLU A 171 -6.98 2.17 10.70
N GLY A 172 -7.58 2.98 11.56
CA GLY A 172 -8.81 3.71 11.21
C GLY A 172 -8.64 4.62 9.99
N LEU A 173 -9.75 5.04 9.37
CA LEU A 173 -9.69 5.97 8.24
C LEU A 173 -9.34 7.38 8.72
N GLN A 174 -8.31 7.98 8.13
CA GLN A 174 -8.00 9.39 8.34
C GLN A 174 -8.57 10.22 7.19
N VAL A 175 -9.64 10.97 7.45
CA VAL A 175 -10.21 11.92 6.48
C VAL A 175 -9.52 13.27 6.62
N LEU A 176 -9.15 13.87 5.50
CA LEU A 176 -8.32 15.08 5.44
C LEU A 176 -8.90 16.09 4.45
N ARG A 177 -8.82 17.36 4.85
CA ARG A 177 -9.23 18.54 4.09
C ARG A 177 -8.04 19.45 3.86
N TYR A 178 -7.83 19.82 2.60
CA TYR A 178 -6.86 20.82 2.16
C TYR A 178 -7.61 21.93 1.42
N GLU A 179 -7.51 23.15 1.95
CA GLU A 179 -7.94 24.37 1.25
C GLU A 179 -6.88 24.83 0.25
N SER A 180 -7.21 25.85 -0.55
CA SER A 180 -6.22 26.54 -1.38
C SER A 180 -4.98 26.95 -0.56
N GLY A 181 -3.80 26.64 -1.09
CA GLY A 181 -2.49 26.81 -0.45
C GLY A 181 -2.13 25.76 0.60
N ASN A 182 -3.04 24.86 1.00
CA ASN A 182 -2.68 23.78 1.93
C ASN A 182 -1.92 22.67 1.22
N GLU A 183 -0.95 22.09 1.93
CA GLU A 183 -0.08 21.03 1.43
C GLU A 183 0.28 20.03 2.54
N TYR A 184 0.90 18.93 2.13
CA TYR A 184 1.70 18.11 3.01
C TYR A 184 3.04 17.86 2.33
N ARG A 185 4.11 18.39 2.93
CA ARG A 185 5.47 18.26 2.42
C ARG A 185 5.91 16.80 2.26
N PRO A 186 6.93 16.53 1.42
CA PRO A 186 7.44 15.18 1.21
C PRO A 186 7.74 14.45 2.52
N HIS A 187 7.18 13.26 2.66
CA HIS A 187 7.31 12.43 3.84
C HIS A 187 7.17 10.95 3.48
N PHE A 188 7.42 10.10 4.46
CA PHE A 188 7.17 8.67 4.39
C PHE A 188 6.02 8.30 5.32
N ASP A 189 5.26 7.30 4.91
CA ASP A 189 4.25 6.71 5.78
C ASP A 189 4.80 5.59 6.66
N TRP A 190 5.89 4.94 6.27
CA TRP A 190 6.57 3.98 7.14
C TRP A 190 7.26 4.70 8.30
N PHE A 191 7.38 3.99 9.41
CA PHE A 191 8.08 4.43 10.61
C PHE A 191 9.57 4.14 10.51
N ASN A 192 10.43 5.14 10.79
CA ASN A 192 11.87 4.91 10.86
C ASN A 192 12.20 4.07 12.11
N PRO A 193 12.68 2.82 11.97
CA PRO A 193 12.92 1.92 13.10
C PRO A 193 14.09 2.39 13.98
N ASP A 194 14.96 3.28 13.48
CA ASP A 194 16.09 3.78 14.25
C ASP A 194 15.69 4.89 15.22
N LEU A 195 14.51 5.50 15.04
CA LEU A 195 14.04 6.60 15.88
C LEU A 195 13.18 6.08 17.04
N PRO A 196 13.31 6.66 18.25
CA PRO A 196 12.61 6.17 19.45
C PRO A 196 11.10 6.42 19.39
N GLY A 197 10.65 7.56 18.86
CA GLY A 197 9.23 7.87 18.72
C GLY A 197 8.49 6.91 17.80
N PRO A 198 8.91 6.76 16.53
CA PRO A 198 8.30 5.82 15.58
C PRO A 198 8.33 4.35 16.05
N ARG A 199 9.37 3.92 16.79
CA ARG A 199 9.42 2.57 17.39
C ARG A 199 8.21 2.27 18.28
N LYS A 200 7.75 3.23 19.08
CA LYS A 200 6.54 3.04 19.93
C LYS A 200 5.28 2.81 19.10
N HIS A 201 5.15 3.46 17.95
CA HIS A 201 4.02 3.22 17.05
C HIS A 201 4.09 1.82 16.44
N MET A 202 5.28 1.29 16.22
CA MET A 202 5.46 -0.07 15.71
C MET A 202 5.04 -1.17 16.70
N GLU A 203 4.95 -0.88 18.00
CA GLU A 203 4.42 -1.82 19.00
C GLU A 203 2.94 -2.13 18.77
N ARG A 204 2.20 -1.23 18.11
CA ARG A 204 0.78 -1.39 17.77
C ARG A 204 0.62 -1.69 16.30
N GLY A 205 0.74 -2.96 15.92
CA GLY A 205 0.53 -3.43 14.54
C GLY A 205 1.79 -3.46 13.65
N GLY A 206 2.99 -3.20 14.17
CA GLY A 206 4.23 -3.34 13.40
C GLY A 206 4.53 -2.16 12.46
N GLN A 207 5.11 -2.42 11.29
CA GLN A 207 5.38 -1.38 10.29
C GLN A 207 4.12 -1.03 9.49
N ARG A 208 3.99 0.21 8.97
CA ARG A 208 3.03 0.53 7.90
C ARG A 208 3.62 -0.01 6.59
N VAL A 209 3.04 -1.08 6.06
CA VAL A 209 3.55 -1.81 4.89
C VAL A 209 2.95 -1.32 3.58
N ALA A 210 1.81 -0.65 3.62
CA ALA A 210 1.22 0.01 2.46
C ALA A 210 0.25 1.13 2.88
N THR A 211 -0.04 2.00 1.93
CA THR A 211 -1.00 3.10 2.08
C THR A 211 -1.99 3.08 0.94
N ILE A 212 -3.25 3.42 1.25
CA ILE A 212 -4.30 3.71 0.28
C ILE A 212 -4.76 5.16 0.52
N VAL A 213 -4.59 6.02 -0.48
CA VAL A 213 -5.16 7.37 -0.49
C VAL A 213 -6.34 7.39 -1.43
N MET A 214 -7.54 7.56 -0.88
CA MET A 214 -8.80 7.67 -1.62
C MET A 214 -9.16 9.15 -1.81
N TYR A 215 -9.52 9.54 -3.03
CA TYR A 215 -9.90 10.91 -3.35
C TYR A 215 -11.42 11.06 -3.24
N LEU A 216 -11.86 11.92 -2.34
CA LEU A 216 -13.28 12.10 -2.00
C LEU A 216 -13.92 13.32 -2.68
N SER A 217 -13.11 14.17 -3.32
CA SER A 217 -13.59 15.34 -4.07
C SER A 217 -12.85 15.48 -5.38
N GLU A 218 -13.50 16.15 -6.33
CA GLU A 218 -12.82 16.73 -7.48
C GLU A 218 -12.01 17.95 -7.01
N VAL A 219 -10.85 18.17 -7.61
CA VAL A 219 -9.99 19.34 -7.34
C VAL A 219 -9.79 20.05 -8.66
N GLU A 220 -10.06 21.35 -8.69
CA GLU A 220 -10.00 22.14 -9.91
C GLU A 220 -8.56 22.32 -10.41
N GLN A 221 -7.63 22.61 -9.50
CA GLN A 221 -6.22 22.77 -9.86
C GLN A 221 -5.28 22.45 -8.67
N GLY A 222 -4.18 21.77 -8.96
CA GLY A 222 -3.19 21.37 -7.95
C GLY A 222 -3.66 20.17 -7.11
N GLY A 223 -3.10 20.01 -5.92
CA GLY A 223 -3.53 18.95 -5.00
C GLY A 223 -3.13 17.53 -5.41
N ALA A 224 -2.18 17.35 -6.33
CA ALA A 224 -1.69 16.03 -6.71
C ALA A 224 -1.08 15.27 -5.51
N THR A 225 -1.11 13.95 -5.57
CA THR A 225 -0.23 13.12 -4.74
C THR A 225 1.04 12.86 -5.54
N SER A 226 2.16 13.45 -5.16
CA SER A 226 3.42 13.36 -5.89
C SER A 226 4.40 12.41 -5.23
N PHE A 227 5.18 11.70 -6.05
CA PHE A 227 6.27 10.81 -5.66
C PHE A 227 7.57 11.34 -6.31
N PRO A 228 8.22 12.34 -5.68
CA PRO A 228 9.32 13.08 -6.31
C PRO A 228 10.50 12.21 -6.72
N ASN A 229 10.83 11.17 -5.95
CA ASN A 229 11.98 10.30 -6.23
C ASN A 229 11.85 9.50 -7.54
N ILE A 230 10.64 9.38 -8.08
CA ILE A 230 10.35 8.65 -9.32
C ILE A 230 9.67 9.52 -10.38
N GLY A 231 9.50 10.82 -10.13
CA GLY A 231 8.87 11.76 -11.06
C GLY A 231 7.40 11.45 -11.37
N LEU A 232 6.68 10.78 -10.47
CA LEU A 232 5.26 10.44 -10.65
C LEU A 232 4.36 11.45 -9.92
N GLN A 233 3.28 11.87 -10.57
CA GLN A 233 2.18 12.60 -9.95
C GLN A 233 0.86 11.90 -10.24
N VAL A 234 0.03 11.76 -9.21
CA VAL A 234 -1.34 11.25 -9.32
C VAL A 234 -2.30 12.40 -9.07
N GLN A 235 -3.06 12.77 -10.11
CA GLN A 235 -4.07 13.80 -9.99
C GLN A 235 -5.29 13.27 -9.20
N PRO A 236 -5.87 14.08 -8.30
CA PRO A 236 -7.04 13.68 -7.55
C PRO A 236 -8.25 13.54 -8.47
N LYS A 237 -8.90 12.38 -8.43
CA LYS A 237 -10.15 12.12 -9.16
C LYS A 237 -11.16 11.51 -8.21
N LYS A 238 -12.34 12.12 -8.04
CA LYS A 238 -13.33 11.65 -7.06
C LYS A 238 -13.64 10.16 -7.28
N GLY A 239 -13.72 9.41 -6.19
CA GLY A 239 -13.99 7.97 -6.20
C GLY A 239 -12.79 7.10 -6.55
N SER A 240 -11.66 7.65 -7.00
CA SER A 240 -10.43 6.88 -7.27
C SER A 240 -9.54 6.76 -6.02
N ALA A 241 -8.56 5.87 -6.06
CA ALA A 241 -7.55 5.76 -5.02
C ALA A 241 -6.17 5.42 -5.59
N VAL A 242 -5.12 5.85 -4.90
CA VAL A 242 -3.76 5.36 -5.14
C VAL A 242 -3.35 4.44 -4.01
N PHE A 243 -2.94 3.23 -4.36
CA PHE A 243 -2.27 2.28 -3.48
C PHE A 243 -0.76 2.37 -3.71
N PHE A 244 0.03 2.35 -2.65
CA PHE A 244 1.47 2.13 -2.75
C PHE A 244 1.99 1.30 -1.59
N ALA A 245 2.93 0.40 -1.88
CA ALA A 245 3.60 -0.39 -0.85
C ALA A 245 4.71 0.45 -0.22
N ASN A 246 4.68 0.63 1.10
CA ASN A 246 5.66 1.43 1.85
C ASN A 246 6.96 0.68 2.12
N THR A 247 6.95 -0.64 1.91
CA THR A 247 8.10 -1.52 2.11
C THR A 247 8.34 -2.38 0.88
N ASP A 248 9.60 -2.80 0.71
CA ASP A 248 9.94 -3.85 -0.24
C ASP A 248 9.36 -5.22 0.17
N VAL A 249 9.59 -6.25 -0.65
CA VAL A 249 9.11 -7.62 -0.41
C VAL A 249 9.69 -8.29 0.84
N TYR A 250 10.71 -7.69 1.45
CA TYR A 250 11.36 -8.14 2.68
C TYR A 250 10.87 -7.37 3.91
N GLY A 251 10.00 -6.38 3.71
CA GLY A 251 9.50 -5.51 4.78
C GLY A 251 10.43 -4.34 5.11
N ASN A 252 11.46 -4.08 4.30
CA ASN A 252 12.32 -2.91 4.50
C ASN A 252 11.64 -1.65 3.97
N PRO A 253 11.71 -0.51 4.69
CA PRO A 253 11.25 0.78 4.20
C PRO A 253 11.75 1.12 2.79
N ASP A 254 10.82 1.41 1.86
CA ASP A 254 11.16 1.77 0.49
C ASP A 254 11.31 3.30 0.35
N GLN A 255 12.52 3.76 0.08
CA GLN A 255 12.84 5.18 -0.07
C GLN A 255 12.22 5.80 -1.33
N GLN A 256 11.83 5.00 -2.32
CA GLN A 256 11.19 5.49 -3.53
C GLN A 256 9.72 5.89 -3.31
N THR A 257 9.16 5.57 -2.12
CA THR A 257 7.79 5.89 -1.74
C THR A 257 7.66 7.25 -1.03
N LEU A 258 8.74 8.04 -1.01
CA LEU A 258 8.68 9.44 -0.58
C LEU A 258 7.58 10.12 -1.36
N HIS A 259 6.61 10.69 -0.67
CA HIS A 259 5.44 11.28 -1.32
C HIS A 259 4.97 12.54 -0.61
N ALA A 260 4.23 13.37 -1.34
CA ALA A 260 3.69 14.63 -0.86
C ALA A 260 2.25 14.83 -1.33
N GLY A 261 1.51 15.65 -0.59
CA GLY A 261 0.29 16.28 -1.07
C GLY A 261 0.65 17.67 -1.58
N GLU A 262 0.69 17.85 -2.90
CA GLU A 262 1.02 19.14 -3.50
C GLU A 262 0.00 20.22 -3.12
N PRO A 263 0.40 21.51 -3.12
CA PRO A 263 -0.52 22.60 -2.83
C PRO A 263 -1.79 22.54 -3.69
N VAL A 264 -2.94 22.70 -3.06
CA VAL A 264 -4.19 22.97 -3.79
C VAL A 264 -4.10 24.40 -4.31
N VAL A 265 -4.30 24.59 -5.62
CA VAL A 265 -4.31 25.93 -6.22
C VAL A 265 -5.73 26.47 -6.27
N ALA A 266 -6.67 25.68 -6.80
CA ALA A 266 -8.08 26.02 -6.90
C ALA A 266 -8.98 24.85 -6.48
N GLY A 267 -10.13 25.18 -5.89
CA GLY A 267 -11.06 24.21 -5.29
C GLY A 267 -10.63 23.75 -3.90
N ARG A 268 -11.07 22.54 -3.53
CA ARG A 268 -10.85 21.93 -2.21
C ARG A 268 -10.58 20.44 -2.37
N LYS A 269 -9.51 19.95 -1.74
CA LYS A 269 -9.15 18.52 -1.75
C LYS A 269 -9.61 17.83 -0.47
N MET A 270 -10.45 16.81 -0.65
CA MET A 270 -10.85 15.87 0.39
C MET A 270 -10.26 14.50 0.08
N ILE A 271 -9.58 13.88 1.04
CA ILE A 271 -9.06 12.51 0.91
C ILE A 271 -9.38 11.69 2.16
N ALA A 272 -9.48 10.37 2.02
CA ALA A 272 -9.41 9.42 3.11
C ALA A 272 -8.15 8.56 2.96
N THR A 273 -7.36 8.44 4.02
CA THR A 273 -6.15 7.62 4.04
C THR A 273 -6.38 6.39 4.91
N LYS A 274 -5.98 5.22 4.39
CA LYS A 274 -5.95 3.95 5.13
C LYS A 274 -4.51 3.45 5.14
N TRP A 275 -3.93 3.33 6.33
CA TRP A 275 -2.62 2.71 6.50
C TRP A 275 -2.77 1.24 6.84
N LEU A 276 -2.02 0.39 6.13
CA LEU A 276 -1.98 -1.06 6.33
C LEU A 276 -0.75 -1.43 7.15
N ARG A 277 -0.97 -2.24 8.16
CA ARG A 277 -0.02 -2.63 9.21
C ARG A 277 0.48 -4.05 8.97
N ALA A 278 1.74 -4.32 9.33
CA ALA A 278 2.36 -5.64 9.16
C ALA A 278 1.68 -6.72 10.04
N GLN A 279 1.13 -6.30 11.18
CA GLN A 279 0.45 -7.15 12.15
C GLN A 279 -0.94 -6.57 12.49
N THR A 280 -1.73 -7.31 13.26
CA THR A 280 -3.04 -6.85 13.74
C THR A 280 -2.87 -5.54 14.51
N TYR A 281 -3.68 -4.53 14.14
CA TYR A 281 -3.67 -3.22 14.74
C TYR A 281 -4.65 -3.17 15.92
N ILE A 282 -4.10 -2.95 17.11
CA ILE A 282 -4.77 -2.92 18.41
C ILE A 282 -4.73 -1.52 19.04
#